data_AF-A0A4P5X7G2-F1
#
_entry.id   AF-A0A4P5X7G2-F1
#
_cell.length_a   1.000
_cell.length_b   1.000
_cell.length_c   1.000
_cell.angle_alpha   90.00
_cell.angle_beta   90.00
_cell.angle_gamma   90.00
#
_symmetry.space_group_name_H-M   'P 1'
#
loop_
_entity.id
_entity.type
_entity.pdbx_description
1 polymer ?
#
loop_
_entity_poly.entity_id
_entity_poly.type
_entity_poly.pdbx_seq_one_letter_code
_entity_poly.pdbx_strand_id
1 'polypeptide(L)'
;MLRAVQELLLDCLLADDPVRALKESLPRAAGLSDEERAWLAGIDADGLAITALIVKKLRFERLTLAHGEMQDLFDVDPDRFMQLYREYTAAVPPTGYFPTQEGDLFRDWHRR
;
A
#
# COMPACT_ATOMS: atom_id res chain seq x y z
N MET A 1 18.65 -9.51 6.85
CA MET A 1 18.42 -10.90 6.39
C MET A 1 17.02 -11.12 5.81
N LEU A 2 16.18 -10.11 5.54
CA LEU A 2 14.88 -10.31 4.86
C LEU A 2 14.51 -9.13 3.93
N ARG A 3 15.52 -8.38 3.46
CA ARG A 3 15.26 -7.10 2.78
C ARG A 3 14.49 -7.30 1.46
N ALA A 4 14.94 -8.23 0.63
CA ALA A 4 14.28 -8.55 -0.64
C ALA A 4 12.86 -9.09 -0.43
N VAL A 5 12.63 -9.86 0.65
CA VAL A 5 11.29 -10.33 1.04
C VAL A 5 10.38 -9.15 1.40
N GLN A 6 10.87 -8.23 2.23
CA GLN A 6 10.11 -7.04 2.65
C GLN A 6 9.79 -6.12 1.47
N GLU A 7 10.76 -5.88 0.59
CA GLU A 7 10.59 -5.05 -0.61
C GLU A 7 9.52 -5.67 -1.54
N LEU A 8 9.62 -6.97 -1.83
CA LEU A 8 8.62 -7.65 -2.67
C LEU A 8 7.21 -7.61 -2.06
N LEU A 9 7.07 -7.89 -0.77
CA LEU A 9 5.77 -7.86 -0.09
C LEU A 9 5.19 -6.46 -0.06
N LEU A 10 6.02 -5.45 0.17
CA LEU A 10 5.59 -4.05 0.11
C LEU A 10 5.03 -3.72 -1.28
N ASP A 11 5.76 -4.03 -2.34
CA ASP A 11 5.31 -3.78 -3.72
C ASP A 11 3.98 -4.48 -4.02
N CYS A 12 3.81 -5.72 -3.55
CA CYS A 12 2.57 -6.46 -3.71
C CYS A 12 1.41 -5.80 -2.95
N LEU A 13 1.63 -5.37 -1.70
CA LEU A 13 0.59 -4.72 -0.88
C LEU A 13 0.14 -3.36 -1.45
N LEU A 14 0.99 -2.69 -2.23
CA LEU A 14 0.65 -1.44 -2.91
C LEU A 14 -0.12 -1.66 -4.21
N ALA A 15 -0.10 -2.87 -4.78
CA ALA A 15 -0.82 -3.20 -5.99
C ALA A 15 -2.36 -3.24 -5.78
N ASP A 16 -3.11 -3.15 -6.87
CA ASP A 16 -4.57 -3.34 -6.85
C ASP A 16 -4.95 -4.78 -6.53
N ASP A 17 -4.22 -5.75 -7.09
CA ASP A 17 -4.36 -7.19 -6.82
C ASP A 17 -3.03 -7.72 -6.25
N PRO A 18 -2.89 -7.79 -4.90
CA PRO A 18 -1.64 -8.18 -4.25
C PRO A 18 -1.28 -9.66 -4.51
N VAL A 19 -2.28 -10.53 -4.66
CA VAL A 19 -2.09 -11.96 -4.89
C VAL A 19 -1.54 -12.18 -6.30
N ARG A 20 -2.13 -11.51 -7.28
CA ARG A 20 -1.63 -11.54 -8.66
C ARG A 20 -0.23 -10.93 -8.75
N ALA A 21 -0.01 -9.77 -8.12
CA ALA A 21 1.30 -9.12 -8.10
C ALA A 21 2.40 -10.04 -7.55
N LEU A 22 2.12 -10.76 -6.45
CA LEU A 22 3.07 -11.72 -5.87
C LEU A 22 3.35 -12.88 -6.83
N LYS A 23 2.30 -13.48 -7.43
CA LYS A 23 2.44 -14.59 -8.39
C LYS A 23 3.29 -14.20 -9.61
N GLU A 24 3.10 -12.99 -10.13
CA GLU A 24 3.82 -12.51 -11.31
C GLU A 24 5.26 -12.07 -11.00
N SER A 25 5.50 -11.53 -9.80
CA SER A 25 6.79 -10.95 -9.41
C SER A 25 7.74 -11.97 -8.79
N LEU A 26 7.24 -12.94 -8.03
CA LEU A 26 8.04 -13.92 -7.31
C LEU A 26 9.04 -14.69 -8.20
N PRO A 27 8.70 -15.16 -9.42
CA PRO A 27 9.66 -15.85 -10.29
C PRO A 27 10.81 -14.96 -10.77
N ARG A 28 10.64 -13.63 -10.76
CA ARG A 28 11.60 -12.64 -11.29
C ARG A 28 12.33 -11.88 -10.20
N ALA A 29 11.90 -12.00 -8.95
CA ALA A 29 12.48 -11.30 -7.81
C ALA A 29 13.95 -11.70 -7.63
N ALA A 30 14.84 -10.72 -7.68
CA ALA A 30 16.27 -10.89 -7.46
C ALA A 30 16.59 -10.86 -5.96
N GLY A 31 17.69 -11.49 -5.56
CA GLY A 31 18.19 -11.43 -4.18
C GLY A 31 17.44 -12.28 -3.15
N LEU A 32 16.45 -13.07 -3.58
CA LEU A 32 15.80 -14.09 -2.75
C LEU A 32 16.55 -15.43 -2.85
N SER A 33 16.79 -16.05 -1.70
CA SER A 33 17.18 -17.45 -1.57
C SER A 33 16.03 -18.41 -1.91
N ASP A 34 16.34 -19.69 -2.14
CA ASP A 34 15.33 -20.71 -2.42
C ASP A 34 14.36 -20.91 -1.24
N GLU A 35 14.86 -20.79 -0.02
CA GLU A 35 14.05 -20.87 1.20
C GLU A 35 13.06 -19.69 1.29
N GLU A 36 13.52 -18.47 1.04
CA GLU A 36 12.64 -17.29 1.02
C GLU A 36 11.58 -17.37 -0.09
N ARG A 37 11.94 -17.91 -1.26
CA ARG A 37 10.97 -18.18 -2.33
C ARG A 37 9.92 -19.18 -1.90
N ALA A 38 10.31 -20.24 -1.19
CA ALA A 38 9.38 -21.24 -0.68
C ALA A 38 8.42 -20.65 0.36
N TRP A 39 8.89 -19.79 1.27
CA TRP A 39 8.04 -19.07 2.22
C TRP A 39 7.03 -18.17 1.51
N LEU A 40 7.49 -17.35 0.55
CA LEU A 40 6.64 -16.44 -0.22
C LEU A 40 5.61 -17.18 -1.07
N ALA A 41 5.99 -18.32 -1.67
CA ALA A 41 5.07 -19.16 -2.42
C ALA A 41 4.01 -19.83 -1.53
N GLY A 42 4.31 -20.04 -0.25
CA GLY A 42 3.41 -20.62 0.75
C GLY A 42 2.49 -19.63 1.45
N ILE A 43 2.56 -18.34 1.12
CA ILE A 43 1.65 -17.33 1.70
C ILE A 43 0.21 -17.64 1.30
N ASP A 44 -0.67 -17.63 2.30
CA ASP A 44 -2.11 -17.73 2.08
C ASP A 44 -2.62 -16.52 1.28
N ALA A 45 -3.26 -16.79 0.14
CA ALA A 45 -3.72 -15.76 -0.79
C ALA A 45 -4.79 -14.86 -0.16
N ASP A 46 -5.70 -15.46 0.61
CA ASP A 46 -6.78 -14.70 1.27
C ASP A 46 -6.22 -13.84 2.40
N GLY A 47 -5.29 -14.39 3.20
CA GLY A 47 -4.56 -13.63 4.21
C GLY A 47 -3.83 -12.41 3.63
N LEU A 48 -3.16 -12.56 2.48
CA LEU A 48 -2.49 -11.44 1.80
C LEU A 48 -3.50 -10.39 1.29
N ALA A 49 -4.59 -10.83 0.66
CA ALA A 49 -5.64 -9.94 0.17
C ALA A 49 -6.29 -9.14 1.30
N ILE A 50 -6.65 -9.80 2.40
CA ILE A 50 -7.22 -9.15 3.60
C ILE A 50 -6.22 -8.16 4.20
N THR A 51 -4.94 -8.54 4.30
CA THR A 51 -3.89 -7.65 4.82
C THR A 51 -3.77 -6.38 3.99
N ALA A 52 -3.78 -6.49 2.66
CA ALA A 52 -3.75 -5.33 1.77
C ALA A 52 -4.96 -4.42 1.97
N LEU A 53 -6.16 -4.98 2.13
CA LEU A 53 -7.38 -4.22 2.41
C LEU A 53 -7.31 -3.49 3.75
N ILE A 54 -6.78 -4.14 4.80
CA ILE A 54 -6.58 -3.52 6.11
C ILE A 54 -5.60 -2.35 6.01
N VAL A 55 -4.48 -2.53 5.32
CA VAL A 55 -3.51 -1.45 5.10
C VAL A 55 -4.16 -0.27 4.38
N LYS A 56 -4.88 -0.52 3.27
CA LYS A 56 -5.61 0.53 2.54
C LYS A 56 -6.61 1.24 3.47
N LYS A 57 -7.48 0.51 4.17
CA LYS A 57 -8.44 1.09 5.13
C LYS A 57 -7.77 2.00 6.16
N LEU A 58 -6.70 1.53 6.81
CA LEU A 58 -5.99 2.30 7.83
C LEU A 58 -5.38 3.59 7.25
N ARG A 59 -4.86 3.54 6.03
CA ARG A 59 -4.34 4.74 5.35
C ARG A 59 -5.44 5.72 5.00
N PHE A 60 -6.59 5.23 4.53
CA PHE A 60 -7.76 6.06 4.25
C PHE A 60 -8.16 6.82 5.52
N GLU A 61 -8.33 6.11 6.64
CA GLU A 61 -8.73 6.70 7.92
C GLU A 61 -7.71 7.74 8.41
N ARG A 62 -6.41 7.45 8.31
CA ARG A 62 -5.38 8.41 8.68
C ARG A 62 -5.42 9.66 7.80
N LEU A 63 -5.60 9.49 6.49
CA LEU A 63 -5.59 10.60 5.54
C LEU A 63 -6.79 11.53 5.75
N THR A 64 -7.99 10.98 5.95
CA THR A 64 -9.19 11.79 6.21
C THR A 64 -9.16 12.48 7.58
N LEU A 65 -8.46 11.90 8.56
CA LEU A 65 -8.31 12.49 9.91
C LEU A 65 -7.13 13.49 10.03
N ALA A 66 -6.27 13.62 9.02
CA ALA A 66 -5.02 14.38 9.14
C ALA A 66 -5.25 15.91 9.14
N HIS A 67 -5.74 16.43 8.02
CA HIS A 67 -6.02 17.83 7.78
C HIS A 67 -7.30 17.87 6.96
N GLY A 68 -8.34 18.55 7.44
CA GLY A 68 -9.73 18.41 6.96
C GLY A 68 -9.93 18.44 5.43
N GLU A 69 -9.01 19.03 4.66
CA GLU A 69 -8.99 19.06 3.19
C GLU A 69 -9.36 17.73 2.51
N MET A 70 -8.84 16.60 2.99
CA MET A 70 -9.12 15.30 2.36
C MET A 70 -10.49 14.74 2.75
N GLN A 71 -10.97 15.06 3.95
CA GLN A 71 -12.35 14.77 4.36
C GLN A 71 -13.33 15.64 3.58
N ASP A 72 -13.04 16.95 3.44
CA ASP A 72 -13.86 17.89 2.68
C ASP A 72 -13.96 17.45 1.20
N LEU A 73 -12.86 16.99 0.60
CA LEU A 73 -12.87 16.44 -0.75
C LEU A 73 -13.72 15.18 -0.85
N PHE A 74 -13.63 14.26 0.12
CA PHE A 74 -14.45 13.05 0.13
C PHE A 74 -15.95 13.37 0.24
N ASP A 75 -16.31 14.36 1.04
CA ASP A 75 -17.70 14.77 1.25
C ASP A 75 -18.31 15.48 0.03
N VAL A 76 -17.52 16.22 -0.74
CA VAL A 76 -17.98 16.98 -1.92
C VAL A 76 -17.88 16.17 -3.22
N ASP A 77 -16.78 15.44 -3.42
CA ASP A 77 -16.47 14.68 -4.64
C ASP A 77 -15.74 13.37 -4.29
N PRO A 78 -16.50 12.34 -3.87
CA PRO A 78 -15.93 11.07 -3.44
C PRO A 78 -15.21 10.32 -4.58
N ASP A 79 -15.63 10.51 -5.83
CA ASP A 79 -14.98 9.87 -6.98
C ASP A 79 -13.59 10.47 -7.21
N ARG A 80 -13.48 11.79 -7.16
CA ARG A 80 -12.19 12.48 -7.25
C ARG A 80 -11.28 12.13 -6.08
N PHE A 81 -11.82 12.06 -4.87
CA PHE A 81 -11.08 11.57 -3.70
C PHE A 81 -10.54 10.17 -3.97
N MET A 82 -11.38 9.23 -4.39
CA MET A 82 -10.98 7.83 -4.56
C MET A 82 -9.93 7.67 -5.65
N GLN A 83 -9.99 8.47 -6.71
CA GLN A 83 -8.95 8.52 -7.73
C GLN A 83 -7.61 8.97 -7.12
N LEU A 84 -7.57 10.13 -6.46
CA LEU A 84 -6.37 10.68 -5.83
C LEU A 84 -5.79 9.73 -4.78
N TYR A 85 -6.66 9.12 -3.98
CA TYR A 85 -6.27 8.17 -2.94
C TYR A 85 -5.61 6.92 -3.53
N ARG A 86 -6.12 6.37 -4.65
CA ARG A 86 -5.48 5.24 -5.35
C ARG A 86 -4.13 5.63 -5.93
N GLU A 87 -4.04 6.78 -6.60
CA GLU A 87 -2.78 7.30 -7.16
C GLU A 87 -1.72 7.49 -6.06
N TYR A 88 -2.10 8.11 -4.94
CA TYR A 88 -1.23 8.31 -3.79
C TYR A 88 -0.78 6.99 -3.16
N THR A 89 -1.71 6.09 -2.86
CA THR A 89 -1.38 4.86 -2.14
C THR A 89 -0.57 3.87 -2.98
N ALA A 90 -0.68 3.91 -4.31
CA ALA A 90 0.18 3.15 -5.20
C ALA A 90 1.61 3.74 -5.28
N ALA A 91 1.75 5.07 -5.17
CA ALA A 91 3.04 5.75 -5.34
C ALA A 91 3.85 5.89 -4.04
N VAL A 92 3.20 5.96 -2.88
CA VAL A 92 3.84 6.28 -1.61
C VAL A 92 3.72 5.11 -0.64
N PRO A 93 4.83 4.50 -0.18
CA PRO A 93 4.82 3.46 0.84
C PRO A 93 4.15 3.89 2.15
N PRO A 94 3.51 2.98 2.90
CA PRO A 94 2.75 3.30 4.11
C PRO A 94 3.66 3.43 5.34
N THR A 95 4.49 4.48 5.38
CA THR A 95 5.43 4.73 6.48
C THR A 95 4.86 5.61 7.60
N GLY A 96 3.69 6.23 7.37
CA GLY A 96 2.97 7.01 8.38
C GLY A 96 2.16 6.13 9.33
N TYR A 97 2.36 6.33 10.64
CA TYR A 97 1.62 5.60 11.69
C TYR A 97 0.49 6.43 12.28
N PHE A 98 0.59 7.76 12.22
CA PHE A 98 -0.39 8.71 12.74
C PHE A 98 -1.04 9.54 11.61
N PRO A 99 -2.25 10.08 11.82
CA PRO A 99 -2.94 10.91 10.82
C PRO A 99 -2.06 12.03 10.24
N THR A 100 -1.43 12.85 11.09
CA THR A 100 -0.58 13.96 10.63
C THR A 100 0.55 13.51 9.71
N GLN A 101 1.20 12.38 10.03
CA GLN A 101 2.27 11.84 9.20
C GLN A 101 1.78 11.39 7.82
N GLU A 102 0.63 10.73 7.74
CA GLU A 102 0.02 10.33 6.46
C GLU A 102 -0.39 11.56 5.63
N GLY A 103 -0.94 12.59 6.29
CA GLY A 103 -1.28 13.86 5.66
C GLY A 103 -0.06 14.61 5.09
N ASP A 104 1.03 14.66 5.85
CA ASP A 104 2.29 15.26 5.40
C ASP A 104 2.87 14.51 4.19
N LEU A 105 2.86 13.17 4.21
CA LEU A 105 3.28 12.33 3.08
C LEU A 105 2.42 12.60 1.82
N PHE A 106 1.10 12.70 1.99
CA PHE A 106 0.20 13.03 0.88
C PHE A 106 0.51 14.41 0.30
N ARG A 107 0.66 15.43 1.15
CA ARG A 107 0.99 16.80 0.70
C ARG A 107 2.34 16.89 0.01
N ASP A 108 3.33 16.17 0.50
CA ASP A 108 4.65 16.11 -0.13
C ASP A 108 4.62 15.43 -1.49
N TRP A 109 3.79 14.40 -1.66
CA TRP A 109 3.57 13.75 -2.95
C TRP A 109 2.78 14.64 -3.91
N HIS A 110 1.68 15.27 -3.46
CA HIS A 110 0.79 16.07 -4.29
C HIS A 110 1.42 17.40 -4.77
N ARG A 111 2.49 17.87 -4.12
CA ARG A 111 3.25 19.05 -4.54
C ARG A 111 4.33 18.76 -5.59
N ARG A 112 4.67 17.50 -5.81
CA ARG A 112 5.69 17.08 -6.81
C ARG A 112 5.05 16.96 -8.18
#